data_AF-A0A496BMH3-F1
#
_entry.id   AF-A0A496BMH3-F1
#
_cell.length_a   1.000
_cell.length_b   1.000
_cell.length_c   1.000
_cell.angle_alpha   90.00
_cell.angle_beta   90.00
_cell.angle_gamma   90.00
#
_symmetry.space_group_name_H-M   'P 1'
#
loop_
_entity.id
_entity.type
_entity.pdbx_description
1 polymer ?
#
loop_
_entity_poly.entity_id
_entity_poly.type
_entity_poly.pdbx_seq_one_letter_code
_entity_poly.pdbx_strand_id
1 'polypeptide(L)'
;MNRDNLDDILVNYAEILHRDEILNQEIASISDRISKRIKVCENTMQILDNATVEFNNLTSILNKKDIPFFVFSVLLQGCIKYVIKVLSEISDKEIAKRTPFHQDEKSNRQGTLYYTSREEIISNPVPFDAIQKEHNNKWYKDNNQIRPGFSGFNHRVTALGHDPLLGIVIGTANIMTSTITRNDFVCWHINTIAHLRTAKNGGEYFAYLDTVCDRANIIEIFKSIANRIEQEGKEGWITLGTALLKEIVHLFSDLPSKQGLPIPIISTFSPELARTLSFYGLNTSTITQGGFATIFINWLIGFLHRLCKNENEDEKLYMVRTKKIIMYSDILSTVSDIGYSMFTAYMGDKNTMRKFDLGGYLVTLYQICHSSNVISEIEREFYTKRIIEELKKTV
;
A
#
# COMPACT_ATOMS: atom_id res chain seq x y z
N MET A 1 -66.67 15.50 66.64
CA MET A 1 -65.86 15.23 65.43
C MET A 1 -66.60 15.90 64.27
N ASN A 2 -66.05 16.97 63.70
CA ASN A 2 -66.73 17.77 62.66
C ASN A 2 -66.85 16.94 61.36
N ARG A 3 -68.01 17.00 60.70
CA ARG A 3 -68.28 16.32 59.42
C ARG A 3 -67.22 16.66 58.35
N ASP A 4 -66.83 17.93 58.28
CA ASP A 4 -65.83 18.44 57.34
C ASP A 4 -64.45 17.75 57.48
N ASN A 5 -64.09 17.31 58.69
CA ASN A 5 -62.80 16.63 58.94
C ASN A 5 -62.85 15.14 58.54
N LEU A 6 -64.04 14.52 58.50
CA LEU A 6 -64.20 13.15 58.04
C LEU A 6 -64.19 13.07 56.51
N ASP A 7 -64.82 14.04 55.85
CA ASP A 7 -64.84 14.13 54.38
C ASP A 7 -63.43 14.39 53.81
N ASP A 8 -62.63 15.26 54.43
CA ASP A 8 -61.23 15.48 54.05
C ASP A 8 -60.37 14.21 54.21
N ILE A 9 -60.61 13.41 55.25
CA ILE A 9 -59.91 12.13 55.44
C ILE A 9 -60.29 11.13 54.35
N LEU A 10 -61.57 11.06 53.97
CA LEU A 10 -62.06 10.16 52.92
C LEU A 10 -61.51 10.54 51.53
N VAL A 11 -61.40 11.83 51.22
CA VAL A 11 -60.79 12.31 49.97
C VAL A 11 -59.31 11.95 49.93
N ASN A 12 -58.55 12.23 51.00
CA ASN A 12 -57.13 11.86 51.09
C ASN A 12 -56.92 10.34 50.98
N TYR A 13 -57.79 9.54 51.58
CA TYR A 13 -57.72 8.08 51.48
C TYR A 13 -57.98 7.58 50.05
N ALA A 14 -58.96 8.16 49.35
CA ALA A 14 -59.23 7.84 47.95
C ALA A 14 -58.06 8.22 47.02
N GLU A 15 -57.40 9.36 47.27
CA GLU A 15 -56.18 9.75 46.54
C GLU A 15 -55.02 8.77 46.77
N ILE A 16 -54.83 8.30 48.00
CA ILE A 16 -53.81 7.30 48.33
C ILE A 16 -54.09 5.99 47.60
N LEU A 17 -55.33 5.51 47.59
CA LEU A 17 -55.71 4.29 46.85
C LEU A 17 -55.46 4.43 45.35
N HIS A 18 -55.79 5.58 44.77
CA HIS A 18 -55.55 5.81 43.35
C HIS A 18 -54.05 5.83 43.01
N ARG A 19 -53.21 6.44 43.87
CA ARG A 19 -51.76 6.42 43.70
C ARG A 19 -51.18 5.01 43.83
N ASP A 20 -51.68 4.22 44.78
CA ASP A 20 -51.26 2.82 44.94
C ASP A 20 -51.59 1.99 43.68
N GLU A 21 -52.76 2.21 43.08
CA GLU A 21 -53.15 1.54 41.84
C GLU A 21 -52.23 1.91 40.66
N ILE A 22 -51.90 3.19 40.49
CA ILE A 22 -50.92 3.65 39.49
C ILE A 22 -49.55 3.02 39.75
N LEU A 23 -49.09 3.02 41.00
CA LEU A 23 -47.80 2.45 41.38
C LEU A 23 -47.73 0.95 41.06
N ASN A 24 -48.81 0.22 41.34
CA ASN A 24 -48.92 -1.21 41.03
C ASN A 24 -48.88 -1.47 39.51
N GLN A 25 -49.51 -0.63 38.70
CA GLN A 25 -49.43 -0.71 37.24
C GLN A 25 -48.01 -0.43 36.73
N GLU A 26 -47.33 0.57 37.28
CA GLU A 26 -45.93 0.88 36.95
C GLU A 26 -44.99 -0.27 37.34
N ILE A 27 -45.16 -0.85 38.54
CA ILE A 27 -44.37 -2.01 38.99
C ILE A 27 -44.59 -3.20 38.06
N ALA A 28 -45.83 -3.48 37.66
CA ALA A 28 -46.14 -4.57 36.73
C ALA A 28 -45.47 -4.33 35.36
N SER A 29 -45.51 -3.10 34.84
CA SER A 29 -44.84 -2.72 33.59
C SER A 29 -43.32 -2.88 33.68
N ILE A 30 -42.71 -2.44 34.78
CA ILE A 30 -41.26 -2.58 35.03
C ILE A 30 -40.89 -4.06 35.12
N SER A 31 -41.68 -4.86 35.84
CA SER A 31 -41.46 -6.30 35.96
C SER A 31 -41.49 -7.00 34.60
N ASP A 32 -42.48 -6.70 33.75
CA ASP A 32 -42.56 -7.26 32.40
C ASP A 32 -41.33 -6.89 31.54
N ARG A 33 -40.90 -5.62 31.59
CA ARG A 33 -39.69 -5.15 30.90
C ARG A 33 -38.43 -5.87 31.39
N ILE A 34 -38.30 -6.09 32.69
CA ILE A 34 -37.17 -6.83 33.28
C ILE A 34 -37.22 -8.29 32.81
N SER A 35 -38.37 -8.95 32.87
CA SER A 35 -38.52 -10.35 32.40
C SER A 35 -38.15 -10.50 30.92
N LYS A 36 -38.57 -9.58 30.06
CA LYS A 36 -38.19 -9.57 28.63
C LYS A 36 -36.67 -9.43 28.44
N ARG A 37 -36.01 -8.56 29.23
CA ARG A 37 -34.54 -8.39 29.17
C ARG A 37 -33.79 -9.61 29.68
N ILE A 38 -34.25 -10.23 30.77
CA ILE A 38 -33.69 -11.49 31.28
C ILE A 38 -33.73 -12.56 30.19
N LYS A 39 -34.85 -12.68 29.47
CA LYS A 39 -34.98 -13.63 28.36
C LYS A 39 -33.97 -13.36 27.23
N VAL A 40 -33.63 -12.10 26.94
CA VAL A 40 -32.57 -11.78 25.97
C VAL A 40 -31.19 -12.21 26.51
N CYS A 41 -30.92 -11.98 27.79
CA CYS A 41 -29.69 -12.44 28.43
C CYS A 41 -29.55 -13.97 28.42
N GLU A 42 -30.62 -14.71 28.72
CA GLU A 42 -30.65 -16.17 28.67
C GLU A 42 -30.39 -16.70 27.25
N ASN A 43 -30.91 -16.01 26.23
CA ASN A 43 -30.73 -16.39 24.82
C ASN A 43 -29.49 -15.76 24.16
N THR A 44 -28.58 -15.13 24.93
CA THR A 44 -27.42 -14.42 24.38
C THR A 44 -26.51 -15.33 23.56
N MET A 45 -26.33 -16.60 23.97
CA MET A 45 -25.56 -17.58 23.20
C MET A 45 -26.15 -17.81 21.81
N GLN A 46 -27.47 -17.99 21.71
CA GLN A 46 -28.15 -18.19 20.43
C GLN A 46 -28.08 -16.93 19.55
N ILE A 47 -28.20 -15.74 20.16
CA ILE A 47 -28.04 -14.46 19.44
C ILE A 47 -26.63 -14.35 18.87
N LEU A 48 -25.61 -14.73 19.64
CA LEU A 48 -24.21 -14.70 19.22
C LEU A 48 -23.94 -15.71 18.10
N ASP A 49 -24.47 -16.93 18.19
CA ASP A 49 -24.33 -17.94 17.14
C ASP A 49 -24.98 -17.48 15.83
N ASN A 50 -26.20 -16.93 15.91
CA ASN A 50 -26.89 -16.37 14.74
C ASN A 50 -26.11 -15.20 14.13
N ALA A 51 -25.59 -14.29 14.98
CA ALA A 51 -24.77 -13.18 14.53
C ALA A 51 -23.47 -13.64 13.89
N THR A 52 -22.87 -14.73 14.39
CA THR A 52 -21.67 -15.35 13.82
C THR A 52 -21.94 -15.88 12.42
N VAL A 53 -23.05 -16.61 12.22
CA VAL A 53 -23.46 -17.09 10.90
C VAL A 53 -23.73 -15.93 9.95
N GLU A 54 -24.45 -14.90 10.42
CA GLU A 54 -24.74 -13.70 9.63
C GLU A 54 -23.46 -12.97 9.20
N PHE A 55 -22.54 -12.73 10.13
CA PHE A 55 -21.25 -12.09 9.87
C PHE A 55 -20.43 -12.88 8.86
N ASN A 56 -20.35 -14.21 9.02
CA ASN A 56 -19.62 -15.08 8.11
C ASN A 56 -20.21 -15.07 6.70
N ASN A 57 -21.54 -15.04 6.57
CA ASN A 57 -22.21 -14.95 5.28
C ASN A 57 -21.96 -13.59 4.61
N LEU A 58 -22.09 -12.49 5.35
CA LEU A 58 -21.88 -11.13 4.82
C LEU A 58 -20.42 -10.86 4.44
N THR A 59 -19.48 -11.48 5.15
CA THR A 59 -18.04 -11.31 4.93
C THR A 59 -17.40 -12.48 4.19
N SER A 60 -18.20 -13.36 3.61
CA SER A 60 -17.71 -14.47 2.80
C SER A 60 -17.11 -13.96 1.51
N ILE A 61 -15.90 -14.41 1.19
CA ILE A 61 -15.24 -14.15 -0.11
C ILE A 61 -15.63 -15.19 -1.17
N LEU A 62 -16.40 -16.21 -0.80
CA LEU A 62 -16.89 -17.25 -1.71
C LEU A 62 -18.17 -16.79 -2.43
N ASN A 63 -18.14 -15.57 -2.96
CA ASN A 63 -19.23 -14.97 -3.71
C ASN A 63 -18.78 -14.68 -5.15
N LYS A 64 -19.75 -14.44 -6.04
CA LYS A 64 -19.50 -14.25 -7.49
C LYS A 64 -18.58 -13.06 -7.80
N LYS A 65 -18.53 -12.05 -6.92
CA LYS A 65 -17.74 -10.83 -7.10
C LYS A 65 -16.29 -11.03 -6.62
N ASP A 66 -16.11 -11.68 -5.48
CA ASP A 66 -14.80 -11.79 -4.83
C ASP A 66 -13.99 -12.98 -5.29
N ILE A 67 -14.59 -14.10 -5.68
CA ILE A 67 -13.83 -15.28 -6.15
C ILE A 67 -12.93 -14.92 -7.33
N PRO A 68 -13.42 -14.26 -8.41
CA PRO A 68 -12.54 -13.86 -9.51
C PRO A 68 -11.43 -12.91 -9.07
N PHE A 69 -11.74 -11.98 -8.16
CA PHE A 69 -10.77 -11.03 -7.64
C PHE A 69 -9.71 -11.70 -6.76
N PHE A 70 -10.11 -12.68 -5.96
CA PHE A 70 -9.22 -13.52 -5.16
C PHE A 70 -8.27 -14.33 -6.05
N VAL A 71 -8.79 -14.98 -7.10
CA VAL A 71 -7.96 -15.69 -8.09
C VAL A 71 -6.97 -14.74 -8.77
N PHE A 72 -7.44 -13.57 -9.20
CA PHE A 72 -6.58 -12.52 -9.75
C PHE A 72 -5.47 -12.13 -8.76
N SER A 73 -5.81 -11.95 -7.49
CA SER A 73 -4.85 -11.58 -6.43
C SER A 73 -3.78 -12.65 -6.23
N VAL A 74 -4.17 -13.93 -6.20
CA VAL A 74 -3.22 -15.07 -6.11
C VAL A 74 -2.26 -15.08 -7.30
N LEU A 75 -2.79 -14.94 -8.53
CA LEU A 75 -1.98 -14.94 -9.74
C LEU A 75 -1.03 -13.74 -9.79
N LEU A 76 -1.52 -12.54 -9.44
CA LEU A 76 -0.74 -11.32 -9.42
C LEU A 76 0.43 -11.42 -8.43
N GLN A 77 0.17 -11.87 -7.20
CA GLN A 77 1.22 -12.06 -6.22
C GLN A 77 2.24 -13.12 -6.64
N GLY A 78 1.78 -14.26 -7.17
CA GLY A 78 2.66 -15.30 -7.69
C GLY A 78 3.55 -14.82 -8.84
N CYS A 79 2.97 -14.09 -9.79
CA CYS A 79 3.70 -13.51 -10.92
C CYS A 79 4.78 -12.52 -10.47
N ILE A 80 4.45 -11.60 -9.56
CA ILE A 80 5.41 -10.61 -9.05
C ILE A 80 6.55 -11.28 -8.28
N LYS A 81 6.27 -12.26 -7.41
CA LYS A 81 7.33 -13.01 -6.71
C LYS A 81 8.23 -13.76 -7.71
N TYR A 82 7.65 -14.34 -8.75
CA TYR A 82 8.42 -14.97 -9.82
C TYR A 82 9.30 -13.96 -10.57
N VAL A 83 8.75 -12.80 -10.94
CA VAL A 83 9.51 -11.72 -11.60
C VAL A 83 10.67 -11.25 -10.72
N ILE A 84 10.45 -11.01 -9.43
CA ILE A 84 11.50 -10.61 -8.48
C ILE A 84 12.60 -11.66 -8.40
N LYS A 85 12.22 -12.94 -8.38
CA LYS A 85 13.16 -14.07 -8.36
C LYS A 85 14.01 -14.12 -9.61
N VAL A 86 13.39 -13.97 -10.80
CA VAL A 86 14.10 -13.85 -12.08
C VAL A 86 15.03 -12.64 -12.08
N LEU A 87 14.59 -11.48 -11.59
CA LEU A 87 15.42 -10.28 -11.50
C LEU A 87 16.60 -10.48 -10.52
N SER A 88 16.38 -11.17 -9.41
CA SER A 88 17.40 -11.46 -8.38
C SER A 88 18.41 -12.54 -8.81
N GLU A 89 18.05 -13.41 -9.76
CA GLU A 89 18.94 -14.44 -10.33
C GLU A 89 20.00 -13.86 -11.25
N ILE A 90 19.75 -12.69 -11.82
CA ILE A 90 20.66 -12.03 -12.74
C ILE A 90 21.70 -11.28 -11.87
N SER A 91 23.01 -11.45 -12.12
CA SER A 91 24.04 -10.70 -11.36
C SER A 91 23.86 -9.18 -11.59
N ASP A 92 24.26 -8.29 -10.69
CA ASP A 92 24.08 -6.84 -10.92
C ASP A 92 24.68 -6.34 -12.24
N LYS A 93 25.77 -6.98 -12.71
CA LYS A 93 26.39 -6.73 -14.02
C LYS A 93 25.58 -7.22 -15.22
N GLU A 94 24.69 -8.16 -14.98
CA GLU A 94 23.88 -8.84 -15.98
C GLU A 94 22.42 -8.32 -15.93
N ILE A 95 21.95 -7.83 -14.77
CA ILE A 95 20.71 -7.04 -14.61
C ILE A 95 20.93 -5.79 -15.43
N ALA A 96 22.03 -5.08 -15.18
CA ALA A 96 22.44 -3.95 -15.99
C ALA A 96 22.53 -4.23 -17.50
N LYS A 97 22.69 -5.48 -17.95
CA LYS A 97 22.71 -5.82 -19.39
C LYS A 97 21.38 -6.35 -19.93
N ARG A 98 20.48 -6.85 -19.09
CA ARG A 98 19.24 -7.57 -19.48
C ARG A 98 17.94 -6.89 -19.05
N THR A 99 17.97 -5.92 -18.12
CA THR A 99 16.79 -5.06 -17.93
C THR A 99 16.54 -4.30 -19.23
N PRO A 100 15.31 -4.31 -19.77
CA PRO A 100 14.99 -3.63 -21.05
C PRO A 100 15.22 -2.11 -21.01
N PHE A 101 15.54 -1.56 -19.83
CA PHE A 101 15.76 -0.14 -19.52
C PHE A 101 17.13 0.14 -18.87
N HIS A 102 18.16 -0.66 -19.19
CA HIS A 102 19.50 -0.49 -18.58
C HIS A 102 20.63 -0.60 -19.61
N GLN A 103 20.34 -0.32 -20.88
CA GLN A 103 21.42 0.06 -21.80
C GLN A 103 22.17 1.29 -21.24
N ASP A 104 23.31 1.69 -21.80
CA ASP A 104 23.91 2.98 -21.45
C ASP A 104 22.92 4.11 -21.81
N GLU A 105 21.96 4.38 -20.93
CA GLU A 105 20.91 5.38 -21.10
C GLU A 105 21.63 6.73 -21.03
N LYS A 106 21.67 7.40 -22.17
CA LYS A 106 22.24 8.73 -22.28
C LYS A 106 21.09 9.71 -22.21
N SER A 107 21.13 10.60 -21.21
CA SER A 107 20.26 11.76 -21.16
C SER A 107 20.26 12.48 -22.52
N ASN A 108 19.12 12.39 -23.20
CA ASN A 108 18.81 12.99 -24.49
C ASN A 108 17.30 13.27 -24.55
N ARG A 109 16.82 14.04 -23.58
CA ARG A 109 15.44 14.45 -23.47
C ARG A 109 15.14 15.56 -24.46
N GLN A 110 13.99 15.46 -25.13
CA GLN A 110 13.57 16.47 -26.12
C GLN A 110 13.18 17.80 -25.46
N GLY A 111 12.79 17.74 -24.18
CA GLY A 111 12.43 18.90 -23.37
C GLY A 111 11.01 19.42 -23.64
N THR A 112 10.13 18.56 -24.16
CA THR A 112 8.71 18.88 -24.34
C THR A 112 8.03 19.01 -22.97
N LEU A 113 7.36 20.13 -22.73
CA LEU A 113 6.68 20.37 -21.46
C LEU A 113 5.54 19.37 -21.25
N TYR A 114 5.55 18.71 -20.09
CA TYR A 114 4.51 17.76 -19.66
C TYR A 114 4.33 16.54 -20.56
N TYR A 115 5.33 16.20 -21.38
CA TYR A 115 5.25 15.10 -22.33
C TYR A 115 6.60 14.43 -22.54
N THR A 116 6.62 13.11 -22.40
CA THR A 116 7.76 12.24 -22.76
C THR A 116 7.28 11.19 -23.76
N SER A 117 7.97 11.01 -24.88
CA SER A 117 7.60 9.94 -25.84
C SER A 117 7.89 8.55 -25.23
N ARG A 118 7.26 7.49 -25.77
CA ARG A 118 7.52 6.12 -25.29
C ARG A 118 8.98 5.73 -25.51
N GLU A 119 9.56 6.10 -26.65
CA GLU A 119 10.97 5.88 -26.98
C GLU A 119 11.88 6.63 -26.01
N GLU A 120 11.51 7.85 -25.64
CA GLU A 120 12.24 8.66 -24.67
C GLU A 120 12.18 8.05 -23.26
N ILE A 121 11.02 7.50 -22.85
CA ILE A 121 10.88 6.75 -21.58
C ILE A 121 11.80 5.52 -21.59
N ILE A 122 11.85 4.77 -22.70
CA ILE A 122 12.66 3.54 -22.79
C ILE A 122 14.16 3.86 -22.80
N SER A 123 14.59 4.96 -23.44
CA SER A 123 16.01 5.24 -23.74
C SER A 123 16.73 6.16 -22.76
N ASN A 124 16.00 6.94 -21.94
CA ASN A 124 16.58 7.87 -20.97
C ASN A 124 16.41 7.38 -19.53
N PRO A 125 17.31 7.73 -18.59
CA PRO A 125 17.13 7.44 -17.16
C PRO A 125 15.81 7.99 -16.62
N VAL A 126 15.42 7.65 -15.40
CA VAL A 126 14.27 8.33 -14.78
C VAL A 126 14.59 9.83 -14.58
N PRO A 127 13.63 10.75 -14.79
CA PRO A 127 13.92 12.18 -14.80
C PRO A 127 14.35 12.74 -13.44
N PHE A 128 13.95 12.08 -12.36
CA PHE A 128 14.26 12.51 -11.01
C PHE A 128 15.62 12.00 -10.49
N ASP A 129 16.33 11.19 -11.28
CA ASP A 129 17.75 10.83 -11.09
C ASP A 129 18.71 11.92 -11.58
N ALA A 130 18.19 13.04 -12.06
CA ALA A 130 18.98 14.18 -12.53
C ALA A 130 19.82 14.80 -11.40
N ILE A 131 21.00 14.23 -11.15
CA ILE A 131 21.98 14.75 -10.21
C ILE A 131 22.89 15.72 -10.95
N GLN A 132 22.68 17.03 -10.77
CA GLN A 132 23.71 17.99 -11.10
C GLN A 132 24.82 17.96 -10.05
N LYS A 133 25.94 17.31 -10.38
CA LYS A 133 27.18 17.28 -9.57
C LYS A 133 27.91 18.63 -9.50
N GLU A 134 27.29 19.73 -9.92
CA GLU A 134 27.98 21.01 -10.01
C GLU A 134 27.86 21.79 -8.68
N HIS A 135 28.90 21.66 -7.86
CA HIS A 135 28.97 22.29 -6.53
C HIS A 135 28.85 23.82 -6.53
N ASN A 136 29.13 24.48 -7.66
CA ASN A 136 29.20 25.94 -7.75
C ASN A 136 27.91 26.64 -8.21
N ASN A 137 26.83 25.91 -8.52
CA ASN A 137 25.51 26.48 -8.86
C ASN A 137 25.55 27.59 -9.93
N LYS A 138 26.60 27.62 -10.78
CA LYS A 138 26.88 28.72 -11.70
C LYS A 138 25.81 28.80 -12.79
N TRP A 139 25.38 27.65 -13.31
CA TRP A 139 24.33 27.59 -14.32
C TRP A 139 23.01 28.25 -13.90
N TYR A 140 22.49 27.97 -12.70
CA TYR A 140 21.24 28.59 -12.23
C TYR A 140 21.36 30.10 -12.08
N LYS A 141 22.51 30.57 -11.61
CA LYS A 141 22.78 32.00 -11.45
C LYS A 141 22.91 32.69 -12.80
N ASP A 142 23.65 32.10 -13.75
CA ASP A 142 23.89 32.65 -15.07
C ASP A 142 22.63 32.64 -15.96
N ASN A 143 21.67 31.77 -15.67
CA ASN A 143 20.40 31.65 -16.41
C ASN A 143 19.18 32.21 -15.65
N ASN A 144 19.40 32.91 -14.53
CA ASN A 144 18.33 33.46 -13.68
C ASN A 144 17.27 32.42 -13.22
N GLN A 145 17.68 31.18 -13.00
CA GLN A 145 16.80 30.06 -12.64
C GLN A 145 16.74 29.82 -11.12
N ILE A 146 15.58 29.40 -10.62
CA ILE A 146 15.39 29.09 -9.19
C ILE A 146 16.08 27.77 -8.85
N ARG A 147 16.93 27.76 -7.83
CA ARG A 147 17.60 26.55 -7.36
C ARG A 147 16.57 25.56 -6.80
N PRO A 148 16.51 24.31 -7.29
CA PRO A 148 15.47 23.36 -6.91
C PRO A 148 15.75 22.65 -5.56
N GLY A 149 16.95 22.82 -5.00
CA GLY A 149 17.31 22.25 -3.69
C GLY A 149 17.71 20.76 -3.71
N PHE A 150 17.85 20.16 -4.89
CA PHE A 150 18.41 18.83 -5.07
C PHE A 150 19.95 18.87 -5.05
N SER A 151 20.57 17.85 -4.46
CA SER A 151 22.01 17.62 -4.40
C SER A 151 22.29 16.13 -4.53
N GLY A 152 23.52 15.78 -4.91
CA GLY A 152 23.93 14.37 -5.02
C GLY A 152 23.74 13.56 -3.74
N PHE A 153 23.75 14.21 -2.56
CA PHE A 153 23.58 13.53 -1.27
C PHE A 153 22.12 13.42 -0.79
N ASN A 154 21.22 14.30 -1.24
CA ASN A 154 19.84 14.34 -0.74
C ASN A 154 18.76 13.99 -1.77
N HIS A 155 19.07 13.94 -3.08
CA HIS A 155 18.04 13.76 -4.13
C HIS A 155 17.15 12.52 -3.89
N ARG A 156 17.74 11.38 -3.50
CA ARG A 156 16.99 10.14 -3.19
C ARG A 156 15.97 10.30 -2.07
N VAL A 157 16.27 11.14 -1.08
CA VAL A 157 15.38 11.39 0.07
C VAL A 157 14.38 12.52 -0.24
N THR A 158 14.73 13.37 -1.20
CA THR A 158 14.03 14.64 -1.46
C THR A 158 13.05 14.52 -2.61
N ALA A 159 13.33 13.68 -3.61
CA ALA A 159 12.45 13.46 -4.76
C ALA A 159 11.48 12.31 -4.48
N LEU A 160 10.18 12.58 -4.63
CA LEU A 160 9.11 11.62 -4.36
C LEU A 160 9.09 10.44 -5.33
N GLY A 161 9.75 10.55 -6.49
CA GLY A 161 9.97 9.41 -7.40
C GLY A 161 10.83 8.29 -6.78
N HIS A 162 11.57 8.54 -5.71
CA HIS A 162 12.28 7.49 -4.98
C HIS A 162 11.50 6.96 -3.78
N ASP A 163 10.35 7.57 -3.46
CA ASP A 163 9.51 7.06 -2.38
C ASP A 163 8.91 5.72 -2.82
N PRO A 164 9.09 4.64 -2.04
CA PRO A 164 8.63 3.33 -2.49
C PRO A 164 7.11 3.28 -2.74
N LEU A 165 6.29 4.04 -2.03
CA LEU A 165 4.83 4.05 -2.23
C LEU A 165 4.38 5.20 -3.13
N LEU A 166 4.84 6.42 -2.85
CA LEU A 166 4.44 7.59 -3.60
C LEU A 166 5.10 7.65 -4.98
N GLY A 167 6.29 7.07 -5.17
CA GLY A 167 7.00 7.00 -6.45
C GLY A 167 6.23 6.24 -7.51
N ILE A 168 5.46 5.22 -7.12
CA ILE A 168 4.66 4.46 -8.09
C ILE A 168 3.62 5.34 -8.79
N VAL A 169 3.08 6.34 -8.09
CA VAL A 169 2.13 7.29 -8.69
C VAL A 169 2.89 8.51 -9.23
N ILE A 170 3.71 9.14 -8.40
CA ILE A 170 4.38 10.41 -8.68
C ILE A 170 5.60 10.22 -9.58
N GLY A 171 6.42 9.20 -9.35
CA GLY A 171 7.53 8.79 -10.21
C GLY A 171 7.08 8.34 -11.60
N THR A 172 6.03 7.50 -11.69
CA THR A 172 5.39 7.18 -12.98
C THR A 172 4.92 8.44 -13.72
N ALA A 173 4.24 9.34 -13.01
CA ALA A 173 3.79 10.60 -13.59
C ALA A 173 4.98 11.50 -14.01
N ASN A 174 6.04 11.53 -13.22
CA ASN A 174 7.27 12.24 -13.51
C ASN A 174 7.96 11.71 -14.78
N ILE A 175 8.03 10.39 -14.95
CA ILE A 175 8.57 9.73 -16.16
C ILE A 175 7.76 10.12 -17.39
N MET A 176 6.42 10.10 -17.32
CA MET A 176 5.54 10.42 -18.45
C MET A 176 5.59 11.89 -18.90
N THR A 177 6.04 12.79 -18.02
CA THR A 177 5.96 14.25 -18.22
C THR A 177 7.31 14.95 -18.21
N SER A 178 8.40 14.20 -18.07
CA SER A 178 9.77 14.68 -17.91
C SER A 178 9.88 15.73 -16.80
N THR A 179 9.41 15.36 -15.61
CA THR A 179 9.40 16.23 -14.42
C THR A 179 10.07 15.56 -13.22
N ILE A 180 10.38 16.34 -12.20
CA ILE A 180 10.78 15.87 -10.86
C ILE A 180 9.85 16.52 -9.83
N THR A 181 9.38 15.74 -8.85
CA THR A 181 8.56 16.23 -7.73
C THR A 181 9.32 16.08 -6.42
N ARG A 182 9.43 17.17 -5.65
CA ARG A 182 10.03 17.18 -4.31
C ARG A 182 9.01 16.79 -3.23
N ASN A 183 9.50 16.39 -2.06
CA ASN A 183 8.70 16.01 -0.89
C ASN A 183 7.73 17.08 -0.35
N ASP A 184 7.85 18.34 -0.77
CA ASP A 184 6.89 19.42 -0.52
C ASP A 184 5.92 19.64 -1.71
N PHE A 185 5.82 18.65 -2.60
CA PHE A 185 4.99 18.65 -3.83
C PHE A 185 5.32 19.75 -4.83
N VAL A 186 6.49 20.37 -4.68
CA VAL A 186 7.01 21.27 -5.69
C VAL A 186 7.55 20.47 -6.88
N CYS A 187 7.13 20.84 -8.08
CA CYS A 187 7.55 20.17 -9.32
C CYS A 187 8.42 21.07 -10.21
N TRP A 188 9.28 20.45 -11.01
CA TRP A 188 10.08 21.11 -12.05
C TRP A 188 10.18 20.24 -13.29
N HIS A 189 10.40 20.86 -14.44
CA HIS A 189 10.73 20.18 -15.69
C HIS A 189 12.19 19.75 -15.72
N ILE A 190 12.46 18.64 -16.42
CA ILE A 190 13.78 18.07 -16.62
C ILE A 190 14.07 18.02 -18.11
N ASN A 191 15.12 18.72 -18.52
CA ASN A 191 15.60 18.74 -19.90
C ASN A 191 17.08 18.37 -19.92
N THR A 192 17.53 17.73 -21.00
CA THR A 192 18.96 17.53 -21.24
C THR A 192 19.55 18.80 -21.83
N ILE A 193 20.50 19.42 -21.14
CA ILE A 193 21.14 20.67 -21.55
C ILE A 193 22.66 20.48 -21.61
N ALA A 194 23.33 21.21 -22.51
CA ALA A 194 24.79 21.23 -22.59
C ALA A 194 25.40 22.07 -21.46
N HIS A 195 26.31 21.46 -20.70
CA HIS A 195 27.12 22.11 -19.66
C HIS A 195 28.57 22.13 -20.08
N LEU A 196 29.22 23.29 -20.02
CA LEU A 196 30.66 23.40 -20.26
C LEU A 196 31.42 22.79 -19.08
N ARG A 197 32.30 21.83 -19.35
CA ARG A 197 33.13 21.17 -18.33
C ARG A 197 34.59 21.15 -18.74
N THR A 198 35.46 21.19 -17.75
CA THR A 198 36.90 21.07 -17.93
C THR A 198 37.33 19.64 -17.62
N ALA A 199 37.93 18.96 -18.60
CA ALA A 199 38.52 17.65 -18.43
C ALA A 199 39.78 17.72 -17.55
N LYS A 200 40.23 16.57 -17.03
CA LYS A 200 41.43 16.49 -16.16
C LYS A 200 42.71 17.00 -16.82
N ASN A 201 42.76 16.99 -18.15
CA ASN A 201 43.87 17.51 -18.95
C ASN A 201 43.76 19.02 -19.25
N GLY A 202 42.76 19.72 -18.68
CA GLY A 202 42.55 21.15 -18.89
C GLY A 202 41.74 21.52 -20.14
N GLY A 203 41.36 20.55 -20.98
CA GLY A 203 40.53 20.81 -22.16
C GLY A 203 39.06 21.05 -21.79
N GLU A 204 38.41 22.03 -22.41
CA GLU A 204 36.98 22.28 -22.26
C GLU A 204 36.16 21.42 -23.23
N TYR A 205 35.05 20.87 -22.76
CA TYR A 205 34.11 20.10 -23.57
C TYR A 205 32.68 20.30 -23.06
N PHE A 206 31.70 20.09 -23.94
CA PHE A 206 30.29 20.10 -23.55
C PHE A 206 29.84 18.72 -23.08
N ALA A 207 29.26 18.66 -21.88
CA ALA A 207 28.59 17.49 -21.34
C ALA A 207 27.08 17.72 -21.34
N TYR A 208 26.32 16.84 -22.00
CA TYR A 208 24.86 16.89 -22.02
C TYR A 208 24.30 16.19 -20.79
N LEU A 209 23.58 16.92 -19.94
CA LEU A 209 23.14 16.44 -18.63
C LEU A 209 21.68 16.82 -18.38
N ASP A 210 20.92 15.89 -17.80
CA ASP A 210 19.61 16.19 -17.28
C ASP A 210 19.70 17.27 -16.20
N THR A 211 18.92 18.32 -16.43
CA THR A 211 18.97 19.59 -15.71
C THR A 211 17.58 19.97 -15.29
N VAL A 212 17.43 20.32 -14.02
CA VAL A 212 16.21 20.89 -13.49
C VAL A 212 16.05 22.30 -14.03
N CYS A 213 14.96 22.53 -14.75
CA CYS A 213 14.69 23.76 -15.47
C CYS A 213 13.56 24.52 -14.76
N ASP A 214 12.54 24.91 -15.51
CA ASP A 214 11.44 25.72 -15.03
C ASP A 214 10.50 24.96 -14.10
N ARG A 215 9.73 25.73 -13.32
CA ARG A 215 8.69 25.21 -12.42
C ARG A 215 7.61 24.48 -13.22
N ALA A 216 7.24 23.31 -12.73
CA ALA A 216 6.09 22.55 -13.20
C ALA A 216 4.94 22.65 -12.20
N ASN A 217 3.72 22.44 -12.68
CA ASN A 217 2.52 22.38 -11.86
C ASN A 217 2.03 20.93 -11.73
N ILE A 218 1.83 20.46 -10.50
CA ILE A 218 1.42 19.07 -10.23
C ILE A 218 0.05 18.74 -10.83
N ILE A 219 -0.88 19.69 -10.87
CA ILE A 219 -2.21 19.49 -11.46
C ILE A 219 -2.08 19.33 -12.98
N GLU A 220 -1.22 20.14 -13.62
CA GLU A 220 -0.97 20.03 -15.06
C GLU A 220 -0.25 18.72 -15.43
N ILE A 221 0.63 18.19 -14.58
CA ILE A 221 1.23 16.84 -14.74
C ILE A 221 0.14 15.77 -14.86
N PHE A 222 -0.80 15.71 -13.91
CA PHE A 222 -1.84 14.68 -13.93
C PHE A 222 -2.87 14.92 -15.04
N LYS A 223 -3.21 16.18 -15.33
CA LYS A 223 -4.08 16.54 -16.46
C LYS A 223 -3.47 16.12 -17.79
N SER A 224 -2.17 16.35 -18.01
CA SER A 224 -1.52 15.99 -19.28
C SER A 224 -1.54 14.48 -19.48
N ILE A 225 -1.35 13.69 -18.43
CA ILE A 225 -1.46 12.23 -18.48
C ILE A 225 -2.89 11.80 -18.81
N ALA A 226 -3.91 12.36 -18.14
CA ALA A 226 -5.31 12.05 -18.42
C ALA A 226 -5.69 12.38 -19.87
N ASN A 227 -5.36 13.59 -20.33
CA ASN A 227 -5.57 14.04 -21.70
C ASN A 227 -4.85 13.13 -22.70
N ARG A 228 -3.62 12.71 -22.40
CA ARG A 228 -2.86 11.79 -23.25
C ARG A 228 -3.53 10.43 -23.38
N ILE A 229 -4.02 9.86 -22.28
CA ILE A 229 -4.73 8.58 -22.31
C ILE A 229 -6.01 8.69 -23.13
N GLU A 230 -6.74 9.80 -23.00
CA GLU A 230 -7.96 10.06 -23.78
C GLU A 230 -7.66 10.25 -25.28
N GLN A 231 -6.63 11.03 -25.62
CA GLN A 231 -6.31 11.41 -26.99
C GLN A 231 -5.53 10.32 -27.75
N GLU A 232 -4.53 9.69 -27.13
CA GLU A 232 -3.70 8.64 -27.74
C GLU A 232 -4.34 7.24 -27.59
N GLY A 233 -5.39 7.11 -26.77
CA GLY A 233 -6.11 5.86 -26.56
C GLY A 233 -5.20 4.72 -26.12
N LYS A 234 -5.15 3.65 -26.93
CA LYS A 234 -4.35 2.45 -26.64
C LYS A 234 -2.86 2.76 -26.44
N GLU A 235 -2.28 3.65 -27.25
CA GLU A 235 -0.85 3.99 -27.13
C GLU A 235 -0.56 4.80 -25.86
N GLY A 236 -1.51 5.64 -25.42
CA GLY A 236 -1.45 6.34 -24.14
C GLY A 236 -1.42 5.37 -22.95
N TRP A 237 -2.27 4.34 -22.97
CA TRP A 237 -2.27 3.26 -21.97
C TRP A 237 -0.99 2.42 -21.98
N ILE A 238 -0.47 2.08 -23.17
CA ILE A 238 0.81 1.36 -23.31
C ILE A 238 1.95 2.20 -22.75
N THR A 239 1.93 3.52 -22.99
CA THR A 239 2.95 4.42 -22.48
C THR A 239 2.89 4.55 -20.96
N LEU A 240 1.70 4.69 -20.37
CA LEU A 240 1.51 4.66 -18.91
C LEU A 240 2.05 3.34 -18.32
N GLY A 241 1.72 2.20 -18.92
CA GLY A 241 2.25 0.90 -18.48
C GLY A 241 3.77 0.81 -18.60
N THR A 242 4.35 1.39 -19.65
CA THR A 242 5.82 1.43 -19.85
C THR A 242 6.48 2.30 -18.78
N ALA A 243 5.92 3.48 -18.48
CA ALA A 243 6.41 4.37 -17.44
C ALA A 243 6.33 3.72 -16.06
N LEU A 244 5.20 3.06 -15.76
CA LEU A 244 5.00 2.33 -14.51
C LEU A 244 6.00 1.18 -14.36
N LEU A 245 6.23 0.40 -15.41
CA LEU A 245 7.23 -0.68 -15.37
C LEU A 245 8.64 -0.13 -15.16
N LYS A 246 8.97 0.99 -15.81
CA LYS A 246 10.27 1.66 -15.61
C LYS A 246 10.44 2.15 -14.17
N GLU A 247 9.40 2.77 -13.61
CA GLU A 247 9.36 3.20 -12.21
C GLU A 247 9.53 2.03 -11.24
N ILE A 248 8.81 0.93 -11.45
CA ILE A 248 8.92 -0.27 -10.64
C ILE A 248 10.37 -0.79 -10.68
N VAL A 249 10.95 -0.97 -11.86
CA VAL A 249 12.34 -1.42 -12.02
C VAL A 249 13.30 -0.47 -11.31
N HIS A 250 13.09 0.84 -11.45
CA HIS A 250 13.87 1.89 -10.80
C HIS A 250 13.84 1.76 -9.27
N LEU A 251 12.65 1.73 -8.67
CA LEU A 251 12.47 1.56 -7.22
C LEU A 251 13.10 0.27 -6.70
N PHE A 252 12.98 -0.85 -7.42
CA PHE A 252 13.63 -2.11 -7.05
C PHE A 252 15.16 -2.01 -7.08
N SER A 253 15.72 -1.25 -8.03
CA SER A 253 17.17 -1.03 -8.14
C SER A 253 17.71 -0.04 -7.10
N ASP A 254 16.87 0.89 -6.63
CA ASP A 254 17.23 1.92 -5.65
C ASP A 254 17.11 1.47 -4.18
N LEU A 255 16.32 0.43 -3.91
CA LEU A 255 16.30 -0.24 -2.61
C LEU A 255 17.74 -0.64 -2.24
N PRO A 256 18.14 -0.39 -0.98
CA PRO A 256 19.54 -0.23 -0.60
C PRO A 256 20.42 -1.32 -1.20
N SER A 257 21.23 -0.91 -2.17
CA SER A 257 22.27 -1.67 -2.84
C SER A 257 23.43 -2.03 -1.90
N LYS A 258 23.15 -2.25 -0.61
CA LYS A 258 24.11 -2.82 0.33
C LYS A 258 24.14 -4.33 0.09
N GLN A 259 24.64 -4.68 -1.08
CA GLN A 259 25.15 -6.00 -1.39
C GLN A 259 26.00 -6.46 -0.19
N GLY A 260 25.51 -7.47 0.50
CA GLY A 260 26.29 -8.16 1.53
C GLY A 260 26.29 -7.55 2.92
N LEU A 261 25.35 -6.66 3.29
CA LEU A 261 25.16 -6.38 4.71
C LEU A 261 24.42 -7.54 5.40
N PRO A 262 25.03 -8.15 6.44
CA PRO A 262 24.37 -9.20 7.21
C PRO A 262 23.10 -8.68 7.90
N ILE A 263 22.15 -9.59 8.14
CA ILE A 263 20.88 -9.29 8.79
C ILE A 263 21.16 -8.64 10.17
N PRO A 264 20.70 -7.40 10.42
CA PRO A 264 20.85 -6.77 11.72
C PRO A 264 20.16 -7.62 12.79
N ILE A 265 20.72 -7.66 14.00
CA ILE A 265 20.41 -8.60 15.09
C ILE A 265 21.24 -9.89 14.99
N ILE A 266 21.20 -10.63 13.88
CA ILE A 266 21.98 -11.88 13.75
C ILE A 266 23.49 -11.59 13.81
N SER A 267 23.93 -10.51 13.18
CA SER A 267 25.33 -10.06 13.26
C SER A 267 25.80 -9.73 14.68
N THR A 268 24.88 -9.34 15.57
CA THR A 268 25.18 -9.00 16.96
C THR A 268 25.31 -10.25 17.84
N PHE A 269 24.55 -11.30 17.55
CA PHE A 269 24.57 -12.56 18.29
C PHE A 269 25.57 -13.59 17.75
N SER A 270 25.73 -13.67 16.42
CA SER A 270 26.67 -14.56 15.74
C SER A 270 27.12 -13.97 14.40
N PRO A 271 28.29 -13.29 14.39
CA PRO A 271 28.89 -12.79 13.16
C PRO A 271 29.14 -13.90 12.11
N GLU A 272 29.47 -15.11 12.56
CA GLU A 272 29.73 -16.26 11.69
C GLU A 272 28.46 -16.78 11.00
N LEU A 273 27.35 -16.87 11.73
CA LEU A 273 26.05 -17.27 11.20
C LEU A 273 25.49 -16.19 10.27
N ALA A 274 25.64 -14.91 10.63
CA ALA A 274 25.23 -13.80 9.79
C ALA A 274 26.01 -13.76 8.46
N ARG A 275 27.32 -14.02 8.51
CA ARG A 275 28.18 -14.16 7.33
C ARG A 275 27.74 -15.34 6.47
N THR A 276 27.45 -16.48 7.08
CA THR A 276 27.00 -17.71 6.40
C THR A 276 25.66 -17.49 5.68
N LEU A 277 24.68 -16.89 6.34
CA LEU A 277 23.40 -16.52 5.73
C LEU A 277 23.57 -15.53 4.57
N SER A 278 24.46 -14.55 4.72
CA SER A 278 24.79 -13.62 3.63
C SER A 278 25.45 -14.33 2.43
N PHE A 279 26.31 -15.34 2.65
CA PHE A 279 26.89 -16.15 1.58
C PHE A 279 25.82 -16.96 0.82
N TYR A 280 24.77 -17.37 1.53
CA TYR A 280 23.60 -18.03 0.94
C TYR A 280 22.59 -17.05 0.31
N GLY A 281 22.86 -15.74 0.30
CA GLY A 281 22.02 -14.70 -0.34
C GLY A 281 20.94 -14.07 0.53
N LEU A 282 20.87 -14.44 1.81
CA LEU A 282 19.95 -13.85 2.78
C LEU A 282 20.61 -12.64 3.43
N ASN A 283 20.41 -11.48 2.81
CA ASN A 283 20.98 -10.21 3.24
C ASN A 283 19.88 -9.16 3.42
N THR A 284 20.25 -8.01 3.96
CA THR A 284 19.28 -6.93 4.22
C THR A 284 18.57 -6.44 2.96
N SER A 285 19.25 -6.41 1.81
CA SER A 285 18.66 -5.95 0.55
C SER A 285 17.55 -6.89 0.06
N THR A 286 17.76 -8.22 0.09
CA THR A 286 16.75 -9.20 -0.33
C THR A 286 15.53 -9.21 0.59
N ILE A 287 15.72 -9.02 1.90
CA ILE A 287 14.62 -8.82 2.86
C ILE A 287 13.84 -7.54 2.54
N THR A 288 14.52 -6.42 2.27
CA THR A 288 13.84 -5.15 1.98
C THR A 288 13.10 -5.16 0.64
N GLN A 289 13.67 -5.76 -0.41
CA GLN A 289 13.06 -5.86 -1.74
C GLN A 289 11.82 -6.74 -1.73
N GLY A 290 11.92 -7.93 -1.16
CA GLY A 290 10.80 -8.85 -1.01
C GLY A 290 9.66 -8.30 -0.13
N GLY A 291 10.04 -7.66 0.98
CA GLY A 291 9.08 -7.02 1.88
C GLY A 291 8.36 -5.86 1.21
N PHE A 292 9.10 -4.96 0.56
CA PHE A 292 8.52 -3.83 -0.15
C PHE A 292 7.57 -4.26 -1.26
N ALA A 293 7.96 -5.23 -2.09
CA ALA A 293 7.11 -5.76 -3.15
C ALA A 293 5.78 -6.30 -2.63
N THR A 294 5.84 -7.05 -1.52
CA THR A 294 4.66 -7.65 -0.88
C THR A 294 3.76 -6.57 -0.27
N ILE A 295 4.33 -5.54 0.36
CA ILE A 295 3.57 -4.40 0.87
C ILE A 295 2.86 -3.66 -0.28
N PHE A 296 3.58 -3.39 -1.37
CA PHE A 296 3.03 -2.69 -2.52
C PHE A 296 1.89 -3.48 -3.17
N ILE A 297 2.09 -4.78 -3.41
CA ILE A 297 1.06 -5.58 -4.07
C ILE A 297 -0.20 -5.73 -3.21
N ASN A 298 -0.04 -5.82 -1.89
CA ASN A 298 -1.15 -5.84 -0.95
C ASN A 298 -1.93 -4.53 -0.95
N TRP A 299 -1.21 -3.41 -1.00
CA TRP A 299 -1.84 -2.09 -1.17
C TRP A 299 -2.60 -2.00 -2.50
N LEU A 300 -2.00 -2.46 -3.60
CA LEU A 300 -2.62 -2.43 -4.93
C LEU A 300 -3.88 -3.29 -4.98
N ILE A 301 -3.82 -4.52 -4.48
CA ILE A 301 -4.97 -5.44 -4.38
C ILE A 301 -6.08 -4.79 -3.54
N GLY A 302 -5.75 -4.23 -2.38
CA GLY A 302 -6.71 -3.56 -1.52
C GLY A 302 -7.36 -2.34 -2.18
N PHE A 303 -6.56 -1.52 -2.86
CA PHE A 303 -7.03 -0.36 -3.61
C PHE A 303 -7.99 -0.77 -4.75
N LEU A 304 -7.57 -1.71 -5.60
CA LEU A 304 -8.38 -2.19 -6.72
C LEU A 304 -9.68 -2.85 -6.23
N HIS A 305 -9.62 -3.66 -5.16
CA HIS A 305 -10.82 -4.28 -4.61
C HIS A 305 -11.80 -3.24 -4.07
N ARG A 306 -11.28 -2.18 -3.42
CA ARG A 306 -12.09 -1.08 -2.90
C ARG A 306 -12.81 -0.31 -4.01
N LEU A 307 -12.17 -0.10 -5.16
CA LEU A 307 -12.82 0.52 -6.33
C LEU A 307 -14.01 -0.30 -6.85
N CYS A 308 -14.03 -1.60 -6.60
CA CYS A 308 -15.16 -2.45 -6.98
C CYS A 308 -16.33 -2.38 -5.98
N LYS A 309 -16.25 -1.66 -4.85
CA LYS A 309 -17.31 -1.61 -3.82
C LYS A 309 -18.57 -0.94 -4.36
N ASN A 310 -19.74 -1.52 -4.08
CA ASN A 310 -21.03 -0.89 -4.40
C ASN A 310 -21.43 0.11 -3.29
N GLU A 311 -22.25 1.11 -3.61
CA GLU A 311 -22.69 2.14 -2.65
C GLU A 311 -23.48 1.57 -1.45
N ASN A 312 -24.27 0.51 -1.69
CA ASN A 312 -25.12 -0.12 -0.68
C ASN A 312 -24.37 -1.10 0.25
N GLU A 313 -23.08 -1.35 0.02
CA GLU A 313 -22.29 -2.29 0.84
C GLU A 313 -21.68 -1.57 2.06
N ASP A 314 -21.84 -2.18 3.24
CA ASP A 314 -21.23 -1.71 4.49
C ASP A 314 -19.70 -1.66 4.38
N GLU A 315 -19.11 -0.51 4.71
CA GLU A 315 -17.67 -0.27 4.56
C GLU A 315 -16.82 -1.22 5.42
N LYS A 316 -17.25 -1.50 6.66
CA LYS A 316 -16.49 -2.36 7.59
C LYS A 316 -16.55 -3.82 7.14
N LEU A 317 -17.72 -4.31 6.72
CA LEU A 317 -17.87 -5.68 6.22
C LEU A 317 -17.13 -5.89 4.89
N TYR A 318 -17.12 -4.90 4.00
CA TYR A 318 -16.35 -4.96 2.77
C TYR A 318 -14.83 -4.91 3.02
N MET A 319 -14.39 -4.15 4.03
CA MET A 319 -13.00 -4.14 4.47
C MET A 319 -12.57 -5.52 4.99
N VAL A 320 -13.43 -6.23 5.73
CA VAL A 320 -13.17 -7.62 6.15
C VAL A 320 -12.94 -8.53 4.94
N ARG A 321 -13.80 -8.45 3.92
CA ARG A 321 -13.64 -9.23 2.66
C ARG A 321 -12.31 -8.92 1.98
N THR A 322 -11.96 -7.63 1.88
CA THR A 322 -10.68 -7.17 1.31
C THR A 322 -9.47 -7.75 2.07
N LYS A 323 -9.50 -7.69 3.41
CA LYS A 323 -8.43 -8.25 4.26
C LYS A 323 -8.31 -9.77 4.11
N LYS A 324 -9.44 -10.49 4.02
CA LYS A 324 -9.45 -11.94 3.75
C LYS A 324 -8.82 -12.26 2.40
N ILE A 325 -9.18 -11.53 1.33
CA ILE A 325 -8.59 -11.71 0.00
C ILE A 325 -7.07 -11.58 0.05
N ILE A 326 -6.56 -10.46 0.59
CA ILE A 326 -5.12 -10.19 0.69
C ILE A 326 -4.42 -11.26 1.53
N MET A 327 -4.97 -11.58 2.71
CA MET A 327 -4.37 -12.54 3.62
C MET A 327 -4.28 -13.94 3.01
N TYR A 328 -5.35 -14.43 2.38
CA TYR A 328 -5.35 -15.75 1.77
C TYR A 328 -4.50 -15.80 0.49
N SER A 329 -4.47 -14.73 -0.31
CA SER A 329 -3.57 -14.68 -1.48
C SER A 329 -2.11 -14.69 -1.06
N ASP A 330 -1.74 -13.93 -0.02
CA ASP A 330 -0.40 -13.92 0.56
C ASP A 330 0.02 -15.31 1.04
N ILE A 331 -0.84 -15.97 1.81
CA ILE A 331 -0.59 -17.33 2.33
C ILE A 331 -0.34 -18.29 1.17
N LEU A 332 -1.24 -18.34 0.18
CA LEU A 332 -1.13 -19.28 -0.94
C LEU A 332 0.12 -19.01 -1.79
N SER A 333 0.40 -17.75 -2.07
CA SER A 333 1.58 -17.32 -2.82
C SER A 333 2.87 -17.69 -2.08
N THR A 334 2.93 -17.44 -0.77
CA THR A 334 4.07 -17.78 0.09
C THR A 334 4.28 -19.30 0.19
N VAL A 335 3.23 -20.08 0.44
CA VAL A 335 3.32 -21.54 0.47
C VAL A 335 3.80 -22.10 -0.87
N SER A 336 3.32 -21.53 -1.98
CA SER A 336 3.73 -21.91 -3.33
C SER A 336 5.20 -21.57 -3.61
N ASP A 337 5.71 -20.39 -3.22
CA ASP A 337 7.14 -20.07 -3.42
C ASP A 337 8.06 -20.89 -2.50
N ILE A 338 7.66 -21.17 -1.26
CA ILE A 338 8.38 -22.09 -0.37
C ILE A 338 8.46 -23.47 -1.02
N GLY A 339 7.33 -24.01 -1.48
CA GLY A 339 7.26 -25.31 -2.15
C GLY A 339 8.12 -25.38 -3.41
N TYR A 340 8.04 -24.36 -4.27
CA TYR A 340 8.87 -24.25 -5.46
C TYR A 340 10.36 -24.20 -5.11
N SER A 341 10.74 -23.38 -4.13
CA SER A 341 12.12 -23.27 -3.66
C SER A 341 12.63 -24.61 -3.12
N MET A 342 11.87 -25.28 -2.26
CA MET A 342 12.22 -26.61 -1.74
C MET A 342 12.41 -27.64 -2.87
N PHE A 343 11.52 -27.63 -3.88
CA PHE A 343 11.63 -28.51 -5.04
C PHE A 343 12.91 -28.24 -5.84
N THR A 344 13.25 -26.98 -6.09
CA THR A 344 14.49 -26.62 -6.81
C THR A 344 15.76 -26.97 -6.02
N ALA A 345 15.73 -26.82 -4.69
CA ALA A 345 16.84 -27.27 -3.82
C ALA A 345 17.02 -28.78 -3.89
N TYR A 346 15.93 -29.54 -3.85
CA TYR A 346 15.96 -30.99 -3.98
C TYR A 346 16.58 -31.44 -5.31
N MET A 347 16.28 -30.72 -6.40
CA MET A 347 16.86 -30.95 -7.73
C MET A 347 18.32 -30.50 -7.87
N GLY A 348 18.95 -30.02 -6.78
CA GLY A 348 20.37 -29.69 -6.73
C GLY A 348 20.72 -28.25 -7.13
N ASP A 349 19.74 -27.35 -7.23
CA ASP A 349 20.01 -25.93 -7.48
C ASP A 349 20.63 -25.25 -6.25
N LYS A 350 21.94 -25.03 -6.29
CA LYS A 350 22.72 -24.39 -5.23
C LYS A 350 22.35 -22.91 -5.01
N ASN A 351 21.65 -22.27 -5.95
CA ASN A 351 21.21 -20.89 -5.83
C ASN A 351 19.86 -20.73 -5.11
N THR A 352 19.19 -21.83 -4.73
CA THR A 352 17.86 -21.81 -4.11
C THR A 352 17.75 -20.88 -2.91
N MET A 353 18.78 -20.84 -2.04
CA MET A 353 18.75 -19.99 -0.84
C MET A 353 18.82 -18.49 -1.16
N ARG A 354 19.40 -18.11 -2.30
CA ARG A 354 19.40 -16.71 -2.78
C ARG A 354 18.04 -16.31 -3.33
N LYS A 355 17.19 -17.28 -3.67
CA LYS A 355 15.85 -17.11 -4.24
C LYS A 355 14.75 -17.14 -3.19
N PHE A 356 15.11 -17.15 -1.91
CA PHE A 356 14.19 -17.25 -0.79
C PHE A 356 13.70 -15.85 -0.39
N ASP A 357 12.42 -15.56 -0.64
CA ASP A 357 11.79 -14.26 -0.37
C ASP A 357 11.47 -14.06 1.13
N LEU A 358 12.51 -14.00 1.96
CA LEU A 358 12.36 -13.84 3.40
C LEU A 358 11.60 -12.53 3.77
N GLY A 359 11.80 -11.48 2.97
CA GLY A 359 11.10 -10.21 3.12
C GLY A 359 9.59 -10.33 2.98
N GLY A 360 9.14 -10.92 1.87
CA GLY A 360 7.72 -11.14 1.61
C GLY A 360 7.09 -12.10 2.62
N TYR A 361 7.84 -13.07 3.14
CA TYR A 361 7.36 -13.97 4.18
C TYR A 361 7.11 -13.26 5.52
N LEU A 362 8.02 -12.38 5.94
CA LEU A 362 7.82 -11.58 7.15
C LEU A 362 6.60 -10.67 7.02
N VAL A 363 6.39 -10.07 5.83
CA VAL A 363 5.19 -9.28 5.56
C VAL A 363 3.93 -10.15 5.59
N THR A 364 3.97 -11.35 5.01
CA THR A 364 2.84 -12.31 5.08
C THR A 364 2.48 -12.64 6.53
N LEU A 365 3.48 -12.92 7.38
CA LEU A 365 3.26 -13.19 8.81
C LEU A 365 2.64 -12.00 9.53
N TYR A 366 3.17 -10.80 9.30
CA TYR A 366 2.60 -9.57 9.85
C TYR A 366 1.14 -9.38 9.40
N GLN A 367 0.87 -9.62 8.11
CA GLN A 367 -0.46 -9.48 7.51
C GLN A 367 -1.47 -10.46 8.11
N ILE A 368 -1.07 -11.71 8.39
CA ILE A 368 -1.93 -12.70 9.06
C ILE A 368 -2.33 -12.21 10.45
N CYS A 369 -1.35 -11.78 11.26
CA CYS A 369 -1.59 -11.31 12.62
C CYS A 369 -2.46 -10.04 12.63
N HIS A 370 -2.07 -9.04 11.83
CA HIS A 370 -2.76 -7.77 11.78
C HIS A 370 -4.17 -7.89 11.20
N SER A 371 -4.36 -8.65 10.12
CA SER A 371 -5.69 -8.86 9.53
C SER A 371 -6.62 -9.61 10.46
N SER A 372 -6.12 -10.66 11.13
CA SER A 372 -6.93 -11.42 12.10
C SER A 372 -7.43 -10.52 13.24
N ASN A 373 -6.57 -9.63 13.75
CA ASN A 373 -6.95 -8.68 14.79
C ASN A 373 -8.05 -7.71 14.32
N VAL A 374 -7.88 -7.10 13.14
CA VAL A 374 -8.86 -6.16 12.58
C VAL A 374 -10.19 -6.85 12.30
N ILE A 375 -10.17 -8.09 11.76
CA ILE A 375 -11.37 -8.87 11.51
C ILE A 375 -12.09 -9.16 12.83
N SER A 376 -11.36 -9.58 13.87
CA SER A 376 -11.94 -9.88 15.18
C SER A 376 -12.52 -8.63 15.86
N GLU A 377 -11.92 -7.46 15.69
CA GLU A 377 -12.45 -6.21 16.21
C GLU A 377 -13.81 -5.87 15.59
N ILE A 378 -13.91 -5.93 14.26
CA ILE A 378 -15.15 -5.65 13.53
C ILE A 378 -16.22 -6.70 13.83
N GLU A 379 -15.82 -7.96 13.99
CA GLU A 379 -16.69 -9.06 14.39
C GLU A 379 -17.30 -8.81 15.78
N ARG A 380 -16.49 -8.39 16.76
CA ARG A 380 -16.98 -8.02 18.11
C ARG A 380 -17.93 -6.83 18.09
N GLU A 381 -17.64 -5.81 17.29
CA GLU A 381 -18.54 -4.67 17.09
C GLU A 381 -19.88 -5.13 16.50
N PHE A 382 -19.84 -6.02 15.51
CA PHE A 382 -21.03 -6.60 14.87
C PHE A 382 -21.90 -7.36 15.89
N TYR A 383 -21.29 -8.22 16.72
CA TYR A 383 -21.99 -8.95 17.78
C TYR A 383 -22.62 -8.03 18.81
N THR A 384 -21.86 -7.03 19.26
CA THR A 384 -22.35 -6.03 20.22
C THR A 384 -23.57 -5.30 19.67
N LYS A 385 -23.54 -4.90 18.40
CA LYS A 385 -24.67 -4.25 17.73
C LYS A 385 -25.91 -5.16 17.71
N ARG A 386 -25.74 -6.45 17.41
CA ARG A 386 -26.86 -7.41 17.34
C ARG A 386 -27.52 -7.64 18.70
N ILE A 387 -26.73 -7.76 19.76
CA ILE A 387 -27.25 -7.88 21.13
C ILE A 387 -28.02 -6.61 21.53
N ILE A 388 -27.48 -5.43 21.22
CA ILE A 388 -28.16 -4.15 21.50
C ILE A 388 -29.49 -4.04 20.73
N GLU A 389 -29.55 -4.50 19.49
CA GLU A 389 -30.79 -4.53 18.69
C GLU A 389 -31.86 -5.40 19.34
N GLU A 390 -31.51 -6.60 19.81
CA GLU A 390 -32.45 -7.48 20.53
C GLU A 390 -32.90 -6.86 21.86
N LEU A 391 -32.00 -6.23 22.62
CA LEU A 391 -32.35 -5.51 23.84
C LEU A 391 -33.31 -4.34 23.56
N LYS A 392 -33.15 -3.62 22.46
CA LYS A 392 -34.05 -2.51 22.09
C LYS A 392 -35.48 -2.98 21.76
N LYS A 393 -35.66 -4.20 21.25
CA LYS A 393 -37.00 -4.77 20.99
C LYS A 393 -37.79 -5.09 22.27
N THR A 394 -37.15 -5.04 23.44
CA THR A 394 -37.79 -5.29 24.74
C THR A 394 -38.31 -4.02 25.43
N VAL A 395 -38.04 -2.85 24.85
CA VAL A 395 -38.64 -1.56 25.23
C VAL A 395 -39.98 -1.43 24.53
#